data_AF-A0A6P8AUV3-F1
#
_entry.id   AF-A0A6P8AUV3-F1
#
_cell.length_a   1.000
_cell.length_b   1.000
_cell.length_c   1.000
_cell.angle_alpha   90.00
_cell.angle_beta   90.00
_cell.angle_gamma   90.00
#
_symmetry.space_group_name_H-M   'P 1'
#
loop_
_entity.id
_entity.type
_entity.pdbx_description
1 polymer ?
#
loop_
_entity_poly.entity_id
_entity_poly.type
_entity_poly.pdbx_seq_one_letter_code
_entity_poly.pdbx_strand_id
1 'polypeptide(L)'
;MVAISQLLAAIPNVTFVSPNILQSHDQTLLKRATFDDTCTSDQKATIGLAASNCRTLAQHGADAARNDQEKVLLYFKTSNPRSIQTIVQTFDKVYDECNVSGGENTITCYDDWNACSERTLAHTIRHKKKITICPLFFTLPEIASYYGERSQANVMLHEVTHLRSGKKLYSTFGV
;
A
#
# COMPACT_ATOMS: atom_id res chain seq x y z
N MET A 1 -23.03 -35.55 -27.58
CA MET A 1 -22.23 -35.37 -26.35
C MET A 1 -21.51 -34.03 -26.44
N VAL A 2 -21.87 -33.15 -25.50
CA VAL A 2 -21.22 -31.91 -25.03
C VAL A 2 -20.66 -30.92 -26.07
N ALA A 3 -21.46 -29.88 -26.33
CA ALA A 3 -20.97 -28.61 -26.84
C ALA A 3 -20.40 -27.79 -25.66
N ILE A 4 -19.14 -27.40 -25.79
CA ILE A 4 -18.44 -26.49 -24.89
C ILE A 4 -18.85 -25.07 -25.30
N SER A 5 -19.72 -24.42 -24.52
CA SER A 5 -19.92 -22.98 -24.60
C SER A 5 -20.62 -22.47 -23.34
N GLN A 6 -20.03 -21.42 -22.78
CA GLN A 6 -20.64 -20.47 -21.83
C GLN A 6 -20.73 -20.90 -20.36
N LEU A 7 -19.65 -20.63 -19.62
CA LEU A 7 -19.76 -20.13 -18.25
C LEU A 7 -18.89 -18.88 -18.09
N LEU A 8 -19.29 -17.79 -18.77
CA LEU A 8 -18.86 -16.45 -18.37
C LEU A 8 -19.71 -16.09 -17.15
N ALA A 9 -19.20 -16.42 -15.96
CA ALA A 9 -19.73 -15.85 -14.73
C ALA A 9 -19.58 -14.33 -14.85
N ALA A 10 -20.71 -13.64 -14.95
CA ALA A 10 -20.78 -12.20 -14.94
C ALA A 10 -20.12 -11.69 -13.65
N ILE A 11 -18.99 -10.99 -13.79
CA ILE A 11 -18.42 -10.19 -12.71
C ILE A 11 -19.45 -9.07 -12.45
N PRO A 12 -20.02 -8.96 -11.24
CA PRO A 12 -20.90 -7.83 -10.95
C PRO A 12 -20.07 -6.55 -11.07
N ASN A 13 -20.52 -5.64 -11.94
CA ASN A 13 -20.00 -4.28 -12.00
C ASN A 13 -20.23 -3.62 -10.63
N VAL A 14 -19.19 -3.59 -9.80
CA VAL A 14 -19.17 -2.76 -8.61
C VAL A 14 -18.94 -1.34 -9.09
N THR A 15 -20.03 -0.57 -9.18
CA THR A 15 -19.96 0.88 -9.33
C THR A 15 -19.32 1.46 -8.08
N PHE A 16 -18.02 1.77 -8.17
CA PHE A 16 -17.38 2.66 -7.19
C PHE A 16 -17.96 4.05 -7.41
N VAL A 17 -18.94 4.41 -6.57
CA VAL A 17 -19.33 5.80 -6.42
C VAL A 17 -18.15 6.48 -5.73
N SER A 18 -17.36 7.26 -6.47
CA SER A 18 -16.37 8.14 -5.86
C SER A 18 -17.10 9.02 -4.86
N PRO A 19 -16.82 8.94 -3.55
CA PRO A 19 -17.35 9.92 -2.62
C PRO A 19 -16.72 11.25 -3.04
N ASN A 20 -17.58 12.14 -3.52
CA ASN A 20 -17.25 13.49 -3.91
C ASN A 20 -16.84 14.26 -2.64
N ILE A 21 -15.59 14.13 -2.21
CA ILE A 21 -15.02 14.91 -1.11
C ILE A 21 -14.16 16.01 -1.74
N LEU A 22 -14.84 17.00 -2.33
CA LEU A 22 -14.24 18.29 -2.59
C LEU A 22 -14.61 19.23 -1.43
N GLN A 23 -13.56 19.77 -0.83
CA GLN A 23 -13.52 20.98 -0.01
C GLN A 23 -13.97 20.89 1.46
N SER A 24 -13.04 20.47 2.32
CA SER A 24 -12.69 21.33 3.45
C SER A 24 -11.17 21.39 3.57
N HIS A 25 -10.59 22.44 2.98
CA HIS A 25 -9.20 22.81 3.24
C HIS A 25 -9.17 23.56 4.57
N ASP A 26 -9.34 22.82 5.66
CA ASP A 26 -9.13 23.33 7.01
C ASP A 26 -7.64 23.22 7.34
N GLN A 27 -6.93 24.34 7.20
CA GLN A 27 -5.51 24.46 7.53
C GLN A 27 -5.20 24.27 9.03
N THR A 28 -6.19 23.96 9.88
CA THR A 28 -5.99 23.79 11.33
C THR A 28 -5.95 22.33 11.81
N LEU A 29 -6.09 21.34 10.92
CA LEU A 29 -6.01 19.91 11.25
C LEU A 29 -4.65 19.23 10.97
N LEU A 30 -3.58 20.01 10.75
CA LEU A 30 -2.20 19.50 10.62
C LEU A 30 -1.55 19.14 11.97
N LYS A 31 -2.28 18.40 12.83
CA LYS A 31 -1.70 17.74 14.00
C LYS A 31 -2.15 16.28 14.05
N ARG A 32 -1.52 15.48 13.19
CA ARG A 32 -0.57 14.43 13.61
C ARG A 32 -0.25 13.57 12.39
N ALA A 33 1.03 13.58 12.07
CA ALA A 33 1.87 12.78 11.18
C ALA A 33 3.18 13.59 11.23
N THR A 34 4.32 13.05 11.65
CA THR A 34 5.60 13.75 11.42
C THR A 34 5.97 13.55 9.96
N PHE A 35 5.20 14.17 9.06
CA PHE A 35 5.79 14.65 7.82
C PHE A 35 6.82 15.66 8.25
N ASP A 36 8.08 15.49 7.85
CA ASP A 36 8.99 16.62 7.95
C ASP A 36 8.54 17.72 6.96
N ASP A 37 9.05 18.93 7.14
CA ASP A 37 8.66 20.09 6.32
C ASP A 37 9.23 20.04 4.90
N THR A 38 9.72 18.87 4.48
CA THR A 38 10.35 18.68 3.16
C THR A 38 9.34 18.31 2.08
N CYS A 39 8.15 17.83 2.47
CA CYS A 39 7.04 17.63 1.56
C CYS A 39 6.21 18.92 1.46
N THR A 40 5.81 19.29 0.24
CA THR A 40 4.82 20.36 0.02
C THR A 40 3.43 19.93 0.52
N SER A 41 2.50 20.88 0.67
CA SER A 41 1.12 20.58 1.08
C SER A 41 0.44 19.57 0.16
N ASP A 42 0.61 19.71 -1.15
CA ASP A 42 0.02 18.79 -2.13
C ASP A 42 0.63 17.40 -2.02
N GLN A 43 1.96 17.30 -1.85
CA GLN A 43 2.64 16.02 -1.61
C GLN A 43 2.15 15.35 -0.33
N LYS A 44 1.95 16.11 0.76
CA LYS A 44 1.38 15.61 2.01
C LYS A 44 -0.04 15.07 1.80
N ALA A 45 -0.86 15.75 1.01
CA ALA A 45 -2.22 15.29 0.66
C ALA A 45 -2.18 13.98 -0.15
N THR A 46 -1.34 13.90 -1.18
CA THR A 46 -1.15 12.69 -1.99
C THR A 46 -0.67 11.51 -1.14
N ILE A 47 0.31 11.73 -0.26
CA ILE A 47 0.81 10.69 0.64
C ILE A 47 -0.28 10.25 1.64
N GLY A 48 -1.06 11.19 2.18
CA GLY A 48 -2.19 10.88 3.06
C GLY A 48 -3.27 10.03 2.39
N LEU A 49 -3.56 10.31 1.12
CA LEU A 49 -4.47 9.49 0.32
C LEU A 49 -3.89 8.09 0.06
N ALA A 50 -2.61 8.02 -0.34
CA ALA A 50 -1.91 6.75 -0.54
C ALA A 50 -1.87 5.88 0.73
N ALA A 51 -1.66 6.49 1.89
CA ALA A 51 -1.73 5.84 3.20
C ALA A 51 -3.14 5.33 3.53
N SER A 52 -4.18 6.09 3.20
CA SER A 52 -5.57 5.65 3.37
C SER A 52 -5.87 4.44 2.47
N ASN A 53 -5.42 4.47 1.21
CA ASN A 53 -5.58 3.35 0.28
C ASN A 53 -4.74 2.13 0.68
N CYS A 54 -3.52 2.34 1.22
CA CYS A 54 -2.67 1.30 1.80
C CYS A 54 -3.41 0.50 2.87
N ARG A 55 -4.17 1.18 3.75
CA ARG A 55 -5.02 0.52 4.75
C ARG A 55 -6.06 -0.39 4.11
N THR A 56 -6.80 0.13 3.13
CA THR A 56 -7.80 -0.64 2.38
C THR A 56 -7.18 -1.87 1.73
N LEU A 57 -6.04 -1.73 1.05
CA LEU A 57 -5.32 -2.84 0.44
C LEU A 57 -4.84 -3.88 1.45
N ALA A 58 -4.34 -3.43 2.61
CA ALA A 58 -3.91 -4.32 3.68
C ALA A 58 -5.09 -5.15 4.24
N GLN A 59 -6.25 -4.53 4.46
CA GLN A 59 -7.46 -5.24 4.88
C GLN A 59 -7.88 -6.29 3.84
N HIS A 60 -7.95 -5.91 2.56
CA HIS A 60 -8.27 -6.85 1.48
C HIS A 60 -7.24 -7.99 1.38
N GLY A 61 -5.96 -7.70 1.62
CA GLY A 61 -4.90 -8.70 1.68
C GLY A 61 -5.09 -9.71 2.82
N ALA A 62 -5.44 -9.23 4.02
CA ALA A 62 -5.76 -10.08 5.17
C ALA A 62 -6.97 -10.97 4.88
N ASP A 63 -8.03 -10.41 4.32
CA ASP A 63 -9.26 -11.14 4.00
C ASP A 63 -9.04 -12.17 2.89
N ALA A 64 -8.29 -11.83 1.84
CA ALA A 64 -7.90 -12.78 0.81
C ALA A 64 -7.06 -13.92 1.41
N ALA A 65 -6.11 -13.61 2.30
CA ALA A 65 -5.29 -14.64 2.94
C ALA A 65 -6.11 -15.58 3.85
N ARG A 66 -7.19 -15.09 4.48
CA ARG A 66 -8.11 -15.91 5.29
C ARG A 66 -8.98 -16.84 4.43
N ASN A 67 -9.43 -16.37 3.28
CA ASN A 67 -10.56 -16.98 2.57
C ASN A 67 -10.21 -17.57 1.18
N ASP A 68 -9.06 -17.25 0.60
CA ASP A 68 -8.68 -17.63 -0.76
C ASP A 68 -7.35 -18.38 -0.77
N GLN A 69 -7.42 -19.70 -0.53
CA GLN A 69 -6.24 -20.57 -0.44
C GLN A 69 -5.48 -20.65 -1.78
N GLU A 70 -6.17 -20.53 -2.92
CA GLU A 70 -5.53 -20.55 -4.23
C GLU A 70 -4.64 -19.32 -4.43
N LYS A 71 -5.11 -18.12 -4.05
CA LYS A 71 -4.27 -16.92 -4.05
C LYS A 71 -3.12 -16.99 -3.07
N VAL A 72 -3.34 -17.52 -1.85
CA VAL A 72 -2.23 -17.72 -0.91
C VAL A 72 -1.17 -18.62 -1.53
N LEU A 73 -1.57 -19.74 -2.12
CA LEU A 73 -0.63 -20.66 -2.76
C LEU A 73 0.06 -20.00 -3.97
N LEU A 74 -0.66 -19.19 -4.74
CA LEU A 74 -0.10 -18.46 -5.89
C LEU A 74 0.98 -17.45 -5.47
N TYR A 75 0.72 -16.61 -4.46
CA TYR A 75 1.64 -15.52 -4.09
C TYR A 75 2.68 -15.91 -3.04
N PHE A 76 2.27 -16.69 -2.03
CA PHE A 76 3.10 -17.03 -0.87
C PHE A 76 3.63 -18.47 -0.91
N LYS A 77 3.24 -19.26 -1.92
CA LYS A 77 3.73 -20.63 -2.16
C LYS A 77 3.55 -21.55 -0.94
N THR A 78 2.47 -21.35 -0.19
CA THR A 78 2.19 -22.11 1.02
C THR A 78 0.70 -22.43 1.17
N SER A 79 0.42 -23.59 1.74
CA SER A 79 -0.92 -23.99 2.22
C SER A 79 -0.91 -24.32 3.72
N ASN A 80 0.22 -24.10 4.40
CA ASN A 80 0.36 -24.38 5.84
C ASN A 80 -0.49 -23.37 6.64
N PRO A 81 -1.43 -23.83 7.49
CA PRO A 81 -2.27 -22.95 8.30
C PRO A 81 -1.49 -21.96 9.17
N ARG A 82 -0.34 -22.35 9.71
CA ARG A 82 0.50 -21.46 10.53
C ARG A 82 1.15 -20.35 9.70
N SER A 83 1.55 -20.67 8.47
CA SER A 83 2.07 -19.67 7.53
C SER A 83 0.98 -18.70 7.09
N ILE A 84 -0.23 -19.22 6.80
CA ILE A 84 -1.40 -18.40 6.47
C ILE A 84 -1.72 -17.43 7.60
N GLN A 85 -1.76 -17.92 8.85
CA GLN A 85 -2.00 -17.06 10.01
C GLN A 85 -0.93 -15.97 10.14
N THR A 86 0.33 -16.27 9.83
CA THR A 86 1.41 -15.28 9.83
C THR A 86 1.21 -14.22 8.73
N ILE A 87 0.74 -14.61 7.55
CA ILE A 87 0.43 -13.69 6.44
C ILE A 87 -0.71 -12.74 6.85
N VAL A 88 -1.81 -13.28 7.37
CA VAL A 88 -2.95 -12.51 7.87
C VAL A 88 -2.51 -11.50 8.92
N GLN A 89 -1.80 -11.96 9.95
CA GLN A 89 -1.28 -11.09 11.02
C GLN A 89 -0.34 -10.01 10.49
N THR A 90 0.39 -10.29 9.41
CA THR A 90 1.27 -9.28 8.78
C THR A 90 0.43 -8.20 8.11
N PHE A 91 -0.63 -8.56 7.39
CA PHE A 91 -1.50 -7.56 6.78
C PHE A 91 -2.25 -6.73 7.82
N ASP A 92 -2.77 -7.33 8.89
CA ASP A 92 -3.39 -6.58 10.00
C ASP A 92 -2.40 -5.58 10.61
N LYS A 93 -1.15 -6.00 10.75
CA LYS A 93 -0.05 -5.16 11.22
C LYS A 93 0.35 -4.05 10.24
N VAL A 94 0.27 -4.31 8.95
CA VAL A 94 0.53 -3.30 7.90
C VAL A 94 -0.60 -2.28 7.88
N TYR A 95 -1.84 -2.71 8.07
CA TYR A 95 -3.00 -1.82 8.20
C TYR A 95 -2.79 -0.77 9.31
N ASP A 96 -2.29 -1.19 10.47
CA ASP A 96 -1.99 -0.27 11.57
C ASP A 96 -0.87 0.72 11.20
N GLU A 97 0.18 0.24 10.52
CA GLU A 97 1.35 1.06 10.15
C GLU A 97 1.10 1.99 8.94
N CYS A 98 0.15 1.64 8.07
CA CYS A 98 -0.35 2.55 7.02
C CYS A 98 -1.06 3.77 7.65
N ASN A 99 -1.35 3.79 8.96
CA ASN A 99 -1.80 4.99 9.66
C ASN A 99 -0.62 5.96 9.92
N VAL A 100 -0.26 6.70 8.89
CA VAL A 100 0.84 7.68 8.91
C VAL A 100 0.61 8.87 9.85
N SER A 101 -0.64 9.04 10.31
CA SER A 101 -1.08 10.14 11.16
C SER A 101 -0.94 9.88 12.66
N GLY A 102 -0.49 8.71 13.09
CA GLY A 102 -0.39 8.38 14.51
C GLY A 102 0.72 7.40 14.89
N GLY A 103 1.54 6.98 13.93
CA GLY A 103 2.63 6.04 14.15
C GLY A 103 3.95 6.69 14.59
N GLU A 104 4.91 5.86 14.99
CA GLU A 104 6.29 6.26 15.30
C GLU A 104 7.16 6.46 14.05
N ASN A 105 6.58 6.28 12.86
CA ASN A 105 7.30 6.35 11.60
C ASN A 105 7.31 7.78 11.05
N THR A 106 8.42 8.16 10.43
CA THR A 106 8.59 9.44 9.75
C THR A 106 8.44 9.24 8.25
N ILE A 107 7.63 10.06 7.58
CA ILE A 107 7.60 10.14 6.12
C ILE A 107 8.20 11.46 5.68
N THR A 108 9.14 11.41 4.75
CA THR A 108 9.87 12.57 4.23
C THR A 108 9.90 12.57 2.71
N CYS A 109 10.03 13.75 2.12
CA CYS A 109 10.32 13.93 0.69
C CYS A 109 11.78 14.34 0.45
N TYR A 110 12.57 14.51 1.53
CA TYR A 110 13.99 14.81 1.45
C TYR A 110 14.83 13.54 1.49
N ASP A 111 15.52 13.29 0.39
CA ASP A 111 16.39 12.15 0.22
C ASP A 111 17.81 12.42 0.73
N ASP A 112 17.97 12.36 2.05
CA ASP A 112 19.27 12.51 2.73
C ASP A 112 20.28 11.39 2.38
N TRP A 113 19.83 10.32 1.71
CA TRP A 113 20.66 9.16 1.33
C TRP A 113 21.01 9.10 -0.15
N ASN A 114 20.52 10.03 -0.97
CA ASN A 114 20.67 10.00 -2.43
C ASN A 114 20.26 8.63 -3.04
N ALA A 115 19.24 7.98 -2.47
CA ALA A 115 18.72 6.70 -2.95
C ALA A 115 17.54 6.87 -3.95
N CYS A 116 16.98 8.08 -4.04
CA CYS A 116 16.05 8.46 -5.08
C CYS A 116 16.80 8.60 -6.41
N SER A 117 16.65 7.60 -7.26
CA SER A 117 17.12 7.59 -8.65
C SER A 117 15.93 7.72 -9.61
N GLU A 118 16.20 7.80 -10.91
CA GLU A 118 15.16 7.86 -11.97
C GLU A 118 14.15 6.69 -11.93
N ARG A 119 14.45 5.60 -11.21
CA ARG A 119 13.60 4.42 -11.11
C ARG A 119 13.13 4.11 -9.68
N THR A 120 13.51 4.94 -8.71
CA THR A 120 13.13 4.75 -7.31
C THR A 120 11.83 5.51 -7.03
N LEU A 121 10.84 4.81 -6.48
CA LEU A 121 9.55 5.40 -6.12
C LEU A 121 9.54 5.84 -4.66
N ALA A 122 10.10 5.03 -3.78
CA ALA A 122 10.32 5.34 -2.38
C ALA A 122 11.42 4.42 -1.86
N HIS A 123 11.89 4.70 -0.63
CA HIS A 123 12.75 3.78 0.10
C HIS A 123 12.52 3.87 1.61
N THR A 124 12.78 2.76 2.30
CA THR A 124 12.57 2.66 3.75
C THR A 124 13.85 2.32 4.49
N ILE A 125 14.19 3.14 5.49
CA ILE A 125 15.28 2.90 6.43
C ILE A 125 14.69 2.39 7.75
N ARG A 126 14.57 1.06 7.85
CA ARG A 126 13.89 0.37 8.98
C ARG A 126 14.38 0.80 10.37
N HIS A 127 15.69 0.87 10.59
CA HIS A 127 16.26 1.21 11.91
C HIS A 127 16.01 2.67 12.33
N LYS A 128 15.67 3.54 11.38
CA LYS A 128 15.26 4.93 11.62
C LYS A 128 13.74 5.11 11.55
N LYS A 129 12.98 4.04 11.29
CA LYS A 129 11.52 4.09 11.06
C LYS A 129 11.13 5.18 10.06
N LYS A 130 11.92 5.32 8.99
CA LYS A 130 11.79 6.42 8.03
C LYS A 130 11.49 5.90 6.64
N ILE A 131 10.44 6.44 6.02
CA ILE A 131 10.11 6.23 4.61
C ILE A 131 10.39 7.55 3.87
N THR A 132 11.16 7.46 2.79
CA THR A 132 11.43 8.59 1.90
C THR A 132 10.65 8.40 0.61
N ILE A 133 9.82 9.37 0.25
CA ILE A 133 9.02 9.38 -0.98
C ILE A 133 9.81 10.12 -2.07
N CYS A 134 10.09 9.43 -3.18
CA CYS A 134 10.86 10.01 -4.29
C CYS A 134 9.95 10.72 -5.29
N PRO A 135 10.46 11.65 -6.13
CA PRO A 135 9.64 12.42 -7.07
C PRO A 135 8.77 11.58 -8.01
N LEU A 136 9.27 10.43 -8.49
CA LEU A 136 8.53 9.55 -9.41
C LEU A 136 7.26 8.95 -8.79
N PHE A 137 7.17 8.84 -7.45
CA PHE A 137 5.95 8.40 -6.78
C PHE A 137 4.74 9.26 -7.14
N PHE A 138 4.94 10.58 -7.22
CA PHE A 138 3.85 11.53 -7.45
C PHE A 138 3.35 11.51 -8.90
N THR A 139 4.03 10.82 -9.81
CA THR A 139 3.57 10.63 -11.20
C THR A 139 2.75 9.35 -11.38
N LEU A 140 2.62 8.52 -10.34
CA LEU A 140 1.84 7.28 -10.39
C LEU A 140 0.34 7.56 -10.18
N PRO A 141 -0.53 6.67 -10.70
CA PRO A 141 -1.94 6.69 -10.33
C PRO A 141 -2.12 6.40 -8.84
N GLU A 142 -3.23 6.89 -8.27
CA GLU A 142 -3.55 6.71 -6.85
C GLU A 142 -3.71 5.21 -6.49
N ILE A 143 -4.44 4.47 -7.33
CA ILE A 143 -4.71 3.04 -7.23
C ILE A 143 -4.43 2.39 -8.59
N ALA A 144 -4.00 1.13 -8.59
CA ALA A 144 -3.75 0.37 -9.81
C ALA A 144 -5.09 0.00 -10.48
N SER A 145 -5.21 0.24 -11.78
CA SER A 145 -6.38 -0.10 -12.60
C SER A 145 -6.27 -1.49 -13.22
N TYR A 146 -5.07 -2.06 -13.28
CA TYR A 146 -4.83 -3.40 -13.80
C TYR A 146 -3.69 -4.10 -13.04
N TYR A 147 -3.64 -5.43 -13.17
CA TYR A 147 -2.58 -6.25 -12.57
C TYR A 147 -1.23 -5.94 -13.24
N GLY A 148 -0.20 -5.64 -12.46
CA GLY A 148 1.09 -5.22 -13.01
C GLY A 148 1.40 -3.74 -12.79
N GLU A 149 0.37 -2.94 -12.53
CA GLU A 149 0.52 -1.49 -12.45
C GLU A 149 1.03 -1.04 -11.08
N ARG A 150 2.00 -0.13 -11.11
CA ARG A 150 2.46 0.56 -9.90
C ARG A 150 1.53 1.73 -9.61
N SER A 151 1.09 1.82 -8.36
CA SER A 151 0.29 2.91 -7.86
C SER A 151 0.88 3.47 -6.57
N GLN A 152 0.46 4.68 -6.21
CA GLN A 152 0.85 5.30 -4.94
C GLN A 152 0.45 4.40 -3.75
N ALA A 153 -0.74 3.80 -3.80
CA ALA A 153 -1.21 2.87 -2.77
C ALA A 153 -0.34 1.61 -2.65
N ASN A 154 0.02 0.98 -3.78
CA ASN A 154 0.84 -0.24 -3.77
C ASN A 154 2.28 0.05 -3.31
N VAL A 155 2.83 1.21 -3.68
CA VAL A 155 4.16 1.65 -3.21
C VAL A 155 4.12 1.91 -1.70
N MET A 156 3.11 2.62 -1.20
CA MET A 156 2.99 2.85 0.24
C MET A 156 2.87 1.54 1.03
N LEU A 157 2.04 0.59 0.54
CA LEU A 157 1.93 -0.75 1.13
C LEU A 157 3.29 -1.46 1.18
N HIS A 158 4.06 -1.39 0.09
CA HIS A 158 5.40 -1.97 0.01
C HIS A 158 6.35 -1.37 1.05
N GLU A 159 6.47 -0.04 1.11
CA GLU A 159 7.38 0.62 2.06
C GLU A 159 7.01 0.34 3.52
N VAL A 160 5.73 0.35 3.84
CA VAL A 160 5.26 0.01 5.20
C VAL A 160 5.64 -1.42 5.58
N THR A 161 5.63 -2.37 4.64
CA THR A 161 6.09 -3.74 4.92
C THR A 161 7.58 -3.81 5.26
N HIS A 162 8.42 -2.90 4.74
CA HIS A 162 9.84 -2.83 5.06
C HIS A 162 10.10 -2.39 6.51
N LEU A 163 9.24 -1.55 7.09
CA LEU A 163 9.34 -1.14 8.50
C LEU A 163 9.24 -2.33 9.47
N ARG A 164 8.46 -3.36 9.11
CA ARG A 164 8.21 -4.52 9.98
C ARG A 164 9.14 -5.70 9.71
N SER A 165 9.65 -5.82 8.49
CA SER A 165 10.31 -7.03 8.03
C SER A 165 11.72 -7.17 8.62
N GLY A 166 11.84 -7.87 9.76
CA GLY A 166 13.11 -8.42 10.27
C GLY A 166 13.67 -9.57 9.40
N LYS A 167 12.86 -10.09 8.46
CA LYS A 167 13.25 -11.05 7.42
C LYS A 167 12.53 -10.65 6.14
N LYS A 168 13.18 -10.80 4.97
CA LYS A 168 12.67 -10.56 3.61
C LYS A 168 11.23 -11.09 3.45
N LEU A 169 10.22 -10.29 3.80
CA LEU A 169 8.87 -10.52 3.35
C LEU A 169 8.75 -9.78 2.01
N TYR A 170 9.38 -10.43 1.04
CA TYR A 170 9.13 -10.38 -0.39
C TYR A 170 8.68 -9.04 -0.98
N SER A 171 9.58 -8.50 -1.81
CA SER A 171 9.40 -7.50 -2.86
C SER A 171 8.31 -7.83 -3.91
N THR A 172 7.32 -8.65 -3.57
CA THR A 172 6.31 -9.24 -4.46
C THR A 172 4.98 -8.47 -4.45
N PHE A 173 4.87 -7.40 -3.64
CA PHE A 173 3.76 -6.44 -3.76
C PHE A 173 3.89 -5.50 -4.96
N GLY A 174 4.99 -5.62 -5.74
CA GLY A 174 5.15 -5.00 -7.05
C GLY A 174 5.29 -6.09 -8.11
N VAL A 175 4.17 -6.71 -8.49
CA VAL A 175 4.03 -7.29 -9.83
C VAL A 175 3.38 -6.25 -10.71
#